data_AF-A0A2T5FVJ7-F1
#
_entry.id   AF-A0A2T5FVJ7-F1
#
_cell.length_a   1.000
_cell.length_b   1.000
_cell.length_c   1.000
_cell.angle_alpha   90.00
_cell.angle_beta   90.00
_cell.angle_gamma   90.00
#
_symmetry.space_group_name_H-M   'P 1'
#
loop_
_entity.id
_entity.type
_entity.pdbx_description
1 polymer ?
#
loop_
_entity_poly.entity_id
_entity_poly.type
_entity_poly.pdbx_seq_one_letter_code
_entity_poly.pdbx_strand_id
1 'polypeptide(L)' 'MLEDVFGTPPADRFRRSSDERGGAYSILIGVAANHCFQTGQTVRIADLVNGLTPPIAAPMPSRSTPIPMPRRV' A
#
# COMPACT_ATOMS: atom_id res chain seq x y z
N MET A 1 17.45 6.28 6.43
CA MET A 1 17.24 7.26 5.34
C MET A 1 18.44 7.33 4.41
N LEU A 2 19.62 7.85 4.81
CA LEU A 2 20.77 7.85 3.89
C LEU A 2 21.21 6.44 3.48
N GLU A 3 21.21 5.49 4.41
CA GLU A 3 21.46 4.07 4.12
C GLU A 3 20.37 3.45 3.22
N ASP A 4 19.13 3.93 3.31
CA ASP A 4 18.03 3.44 2.46
C ASP A 4 18.12 3.98 1.03
N VAL A 5 18.73 5.16 0.84
CA VAL A 5 18.86 5.84 -0.45
C VAL A 5 20.19 5.52 -1.14
N PHE A 6 21.27 5.41 -0.37
CA PHE A 6 22.65 5.29 -0.88
C PHE A 6 23.37 4.01 -0.44
N GLY A 7 22.79 3.24 0.48
CA GLY A 7 23.39 2.05 1.07
C GLY A 7 22.67 0.75 0.69
N THR A 8 22.88 -0.31 1.47
CA THR A 8 22.14 -1.58 1.34
C THR A 8 21.21 -1.73 2.54
N PRO A 9 19.95 -1.28 2.43
CA PRO A 9 19.04 -1.31 3.56
C PRO A 9 18.73 -2.74 4.01
N PRO A 10 18.49 -2.95 5.31
CA PRO A 10 18.08 -4.25 5.83
C PRO A 10 16.74 -4.68 5.21
N ALA A 11 16.55 -6.00 5.07
CA ALA A 11 15.34 -6.54 4.47
C ALA A 11 14.07 -6.14 5.26
N ASP A 12 13.15 -5.44 4.58
CA ASP A 12 11.86 -5.04 5.16
C ASP A 12 10.81 -6.14 4.99
N ARG A 13 10.82 -7.10 5.93
CA ARG A 13 9.87 -8.22 5.97
C ARG A 13 8.41 -7.76 5.94
N PHE A 14 8.10 -6.60 6.50
CA PHE A 14 6.73 -6.10 6.64
C PHE A 14 6.36 -5.08 5.57
N ARG A 15 7.26 -4.76 4.62
CA ARG A 15 7.02 -3.82 3.51
C ARG A 15 6.41 -2.51 4.00
N ARG A 16 6.96 -1.96 5.08
CA ARG A 16 6.58 -0.68 5.68
C ARG A 16 7.11 0.50 4.87
N SER A 17 8.26 0.34 4.22
CA SER A 17 8.76 1.33 3.29
C SER A 17 7.89 1.33 2.04
N SER A 18 7.45 2.52 1.61
CA SER A 18 6.67 2.66 0.38
C SER A 18 7.57 2.59 -0.83
N ASP A 19 7.08 1.93 -1.87
CA ASP A 19 7.69 1.94 -3.20
C ASP A 19 7.10 3.06 -4.08
N GLU A 20 7.58 3.16 -5.32
CA GLU A 20 7.12 4.15 -6.30
C GLU A 20 5.64 3.97 -6.64
N ARG A 21 5.13 2.73 -6.62
CA ARG A 21 3.73 2.40 -6.86
C ARG A 21 2.85 2.94 -5.75
N GLY A 22 3.22 2.72 -4.49
CA GLY A 22 2.52 3.27 -3.32
C GLY A 22 2.45 4.80 -3.37
N GLY A 23 3.55 5.44 -3.77
CA GLY A 23 3.59 6.88 -4.03
C GLY A 23 2.62 7.33 -5.12
N ALA A 24 2.59 6.64 -6.27
CA ALA A 24 1.67 6.94 -7.36
C ALA A 24 0.19 6.84 -6.93
N TYR A 25 -0.17 5.77 -6.21
CA TYR A 25 -1.53 5.63 -5.67
C TYR A 25 -1.88 6.71 -4.64
N SER A 26 -0.91 7.15 -3.81
CA SER A 26 -1.13 8.27 -2.88
C SER A 26 -1.48 9.57 -3.60
N ILE A 27 -0.80 9.85 -4.72
CA ILE A 27 -1.10 11.02 -5.55
C ILE A 27 -2.51 10.90 -6.16
N LEU A 28 -2.86 9.71 -6.67
CA LEU A 28 -4.17 9.48 -7.29
C LEU A 28 -5.33 9.62 -6.30
N ILE A 29 -5.13 9.28 -5.03
CA ILE A 29 -6.13 9.56 -3.98
C ILE A 29 -6.41 11.07 -3.91
N GLY A 30 -5.36 11.90 -3.91
CA GLY A 30 -5.51 13.36 -3.88
C GLY A 30 -6.23 13.89 -5.13
N VAL A 31 -5.89 13.38 -6.31
CA VAL A 31 -6.57 13.72 -7.57
C VAL A 31 -8.05 13.33 -7.52
N ALA A 32 -8.35 12.09 -7.08
CA ALA A 32 -9.72 11.61 -6.94
C ALA A 32 -10.53 12.47 -5.96
N ALA A 33 -9.92 12.90 -4.85
CA ALA A 33 -10.57 13.78 -3.87
C ALA A 33 -10.93 15.14 -4.48
N ASN A 34 -10.03 15.75 -5.27
CA ASN A 34 -10.32 17.01 -5.96
C ASN A 34 -11.50 16.86 -6.93
N HIS A 35 -11.54 15.79 -7.72
CA HIS A 35 -12.68 15.49 -8.59
C HIS A 35 -13.98 15.25 -7.81
N CYS A 36 -13.90 14.55 -6.67
CA CYS A 36 -15.04 14.33 -5.78
C CYS A 36 -15.60 15.66 -5.27
N PHE A 37 -14.76 16.59 -4.80
CA PHE A 37 -15.22 17.90 -4.33
C PHE A 37 -15.82 18.77 -5.44
N GLN A 38 -15.29 18.68 -6.66
CA GLN A 38 -15.83 19.43 -7.81
C GLN A 38 -17.18 18.90 -8.29
N THR A 39 -17.37 17.58 -8.27
CA THR A 39 -18.56 16.92 -8.86
C THR A 39 -19.62 16.54 -7.83
N GLY A 40 -19.26 16.46 -6.55
CA GLY A 40 -20.10 15.89 -5.49
C GLY A 40 -20.32 14.38 -5.62
N GLN A 41 -19.61 13.70 -6.51
CA GLN A 41 -19.80 12.28 -6.81
C GLN A 41 -18.64 11.43 -6.31
N THR A 42 -18.93 10.14 -6.09
CA THR A 42 -17.88 9.17 -5.77
C THR A 42 -16.99 8.94 -7.00
N VAL A 43 -15.68 9.03 -6.83
CA VAL A 43 -14.69 8.80 -7.89
C VAL A 43 -13.95 7.50 -7.61
N ARG A 44 -13.88 6.61 -8.60
CA ARG A 44 -13.07 5.39 -8.52
C ARG A 44 -11.68 5.68 -9.07
N ILE A 45 -10.65 5.33 -8.30
CA ILE A 45 -9.25 5.51 -8.73
C ILE A 45 -8.95 4.73 -10.03
N ALA A 46 -9.55 3.55 -10.19
CA ALA A 46 -9.39 2.73 -11.38
C ALA A 46 -9.90 3.41 -12.67
N ASP A 47 -10.78 4.40 -12.56
CA ASP A 47 -11.34 5.12 -13.70
C ASP A 47 -10.45 6.31 -14.11
N LEU A 48 -9.48 6.71 -13.28
CA LEU A 48 -8.58 7.85 -13.53
C LEU A 48 -7.36 7.47 -14.37
N VAL A 49 -6.70 6.36 -14.02
CA VAL A 49 -5.47 5.90 -14.69
C VAL A 49 -5.50 4.38 -14.83
N ASN A 50 -5.24 3.91 -16.05
CA ASN A 50 -5.21 2.50 -16.40
C ASN A 50 -3.76 1.98 -16.50
N GLY A 51 -3.58 0.68 -16.28
CA GLY A 51 -2.28 0.00 -16.47
C GLY A 51 -1.29 0.17 -15.31
N LEU A 52 -1.72 0.71 -14.17
CA LEU A 52 -0.86 0.78 -12.99
C LEU A 52 -0.73 -0.57 -12.30
N THR A 53 0.51 -0.91 -11.93
CA THR A 53 0.78 -2.10 -11.11
C THR A 53 0.48 -1.77 -9.65
N PRO A 54 -0.27 -2.61 -8.93
CA PRO A 54 -0.56 -2.38 -7.51
C PRO A 54 0.71 -2.44 -6.65
N PRO A 55 0.75 -1.68 -5.54
CA PRO A 55 1.88 -1.71 -4.61
C PRO A 55 2.01 -3.09 -3.96
N ILE A 56 3.24 -3.46 -3.63
CA ILE A 56 3.52 -4.76 -3.03
C ILE A 56 3.17 -4.72 -1.53
N ALA A 57 2.11 -5.41 -1.13
CA ALA A 57 1.73 -5.57 0.28
C ALA A 57 2.41 -6.77 0.93
N ALA A 58 2.70 -6.72 2.24
CA ALA A 58 3.22 -7.86 2.98
C ALA A 58 2.22 -9.05 2.96
N PRO A 59 2.68 -10.31 3.00
CA PRO A 59 1.80 -11.45 3.02
C PRO A 59 0.92 -11.42 4.27
N MET A 60 -0.40 -11.38 4.08
CA MET A 60 -1.37 -11.45 5.16
C MET A 60 -1.75 -12.92 5.40
N PRO A 61 -1.77 -13.40 6.66
CA PRO A 61 -2.27 -14.73 6.97
C PRO A 61 -3.73 -14.90 6.52
N SER A 62 -4.12 -16.12 6.13
CA SER A 62 -5.52 -16.40 5.82
C SER A 62 -6.37 -16.28 7.08
N ARG A 63 -7.61 -15.81 6.92
CA ARG A 63 -8.63 -15.78 7.99
C ARG A 63 -8.97 -17.17 8.52
N SER A 64 -8.71 -18.23 7.74
CA SER A 64 -9.01 -19.62 8.10
C SER A 64 -7.80 -20.38 8.67
N THR A 65 -6.61 -19.80 8.69
CA THR A 65 -5.43 -20.50 9.20
C THR A 65 -5.48 -20.57 10.73
N PRO A 66 -5.32 -21.76 11.34
CA PRO A 66 -5.25 -21.88 12.80
C PRO A 66 -4.04 -21.13 13.34
N ILE A 67 -4.24 -20.30 14.37
CA ILE A 67 -3.15 -19.64 15.09
C ILE A 67 -2.76 -20.53 16.28
N PRO A 68 -1.49 -20.93 16.42
CA PRO A 68 -1.06 -21.74 17.56
C PRO A 68 -1.27 -20.97 18.86
N MET A 69 -2.02 -21.57 19.80
CA MET A 69 -2.22 -20.97 21.11
C MET A 69 -0.95 -21.12 21.97
N PRO A 70 -0.57 -20.11 22.76
CA PRO A 70 0.50 -20.26 23.74
C PRO A 70 0.18 -21.41 24.70
N ARG A 71 1.19 -22.19 25.08
CA ARG A 71 1.02 -23.19 26.14
C ARG A 71 0.57 -22.47 27.41
N ARG A 72 -0.52 -22.94 28.03
CA ARG A 72 -0.82 -22.60 29.42
C ARG A 72 0.29 -23.20 30.27
N VAL A 73 1.06 -22.33 30.93
CA VAL A 73 2.03 -22.68 31.97
C VAL A 73 1.36 -22.45 33.31
#